data_AF-A0A349YMN5-F1
#
_entry.id   AF-A0A349YMN5-F1
#
_cell.length_a   1.000
_cell.length_b   1.000
_cell.length_c   1.000
_cell.angle_alpha   90.00
_cell.angle_beta   90.00
_cell.angle_gamma   90.00
#
_symmetry.space_group_name_H-M   'P 1'
#
loop_
_entity.id
_entity.type
_entity.pdbx_description
1 polymer ?
#
loop_
_entity_poly.entity_id
_entity_poly.type
_entity_poly.pdbx_seq_one_letter_code
_entity_poly.pdbx_strand_id
1 'polypeptide(L)'
;MEDGGKRSMGLIEYRKDYLENVKTQAAADGESTTTMFTTTVLNDLLDLNVITDFNNCYAVGKYLRKNYRVDAYAYDDYDYSMSLFITDYSGEENIAKVTKTDAKVLFDKLYSFLEGAVQGNLLSKIEISRPVYDLIDQLNSKEYTVRKFRFFILTDREISDKISSFDYGDINGINIEYNIWDMTRLYRVLGQGDTQEHVEIDFCSLTENGLPCLEASDVSNEGIKCLLC
;
A
#
# COMPACT_ATOMS: atom_id res chain seq x y z
N MET A 1 27.86 -5.91 12.43
CA MET A 1 27.95 -4.61 11.73
C MET A 1 28.13 -4.74 10.22
N GLU A 2 28.63 -5.87 9.68
CA GLU A 2 28.73 -6.10 8.23
C GLU A 2 27.38 -6.35 7.51
N ASP A 3 26.38 -6.86 8.23
CA ASP A 3 25.08 -7.27 7.65
C ASP A 3 24.21 -6.08 7.17
N GLY A 4 24.21 -4.97 7.93
CA GLY A 4 23.44 -3.77 7.58
C GLY A 4 23.96 -3.04 6.33
N GLY A 5 25.28 -3.02 6.10
CA GLY A 5 25.87 -2.40 4.92
C GLY A 5 25.60 -3.18 3.63
N LYS A 6 25.59 -4.51 3.72
CA LYS A 6 25.29 -5.39 2.59
C LYS A 6 23.81 -5.34 2.19
N ARG A 7 22.90 -5.25 3.18
CA ARG A 7 21.46 -5.09 2.94
C ARG A 7 21.12 -3.77 2.26
N SER A 8 21.80 -2.68 2.63
CA SER A 8 21.64 -1.36 2.01
C SER A 8 22.08 -1.35 0.53
N MET A 9 23.21 -1.97 0.20
CA MET A 9 23.68 -2.08 -1.19
C MET A 9 22.73 -2.90 -2.07
N GLY A 10 22.21 -4.02 -1.56
CA GLY A 10 21.29 -4.87 -2.31
C GLY A 10 19.96 -4.20 -2.65
N LEU A 11 19.42 -3.37 -1.75
CA LEU A 11 18.20 -2.59 -2.02
C LEU A 11 18.41 -1.58 -3.16
N ILE A 12 19.56 -0.91 -3.18
CA ILE A 12 19.88 0.11 -4.20
C ILE A 12 19.97 -0.53 -5.59
N GLU A 13 20.67 -1.67 -5.70
CA GLU A 13 20.79 -2.43 -6.95
C GLU A 13 19.42 -2.96 -7.41
N TYR A 14 18.67 -3.61 -6.51
CA TYR A 14 17.32 -4.08 -6.81
C TYR A 14 16.40 -2.96 -7.31
N ARG A 15 16.39 -1.80 -6.64
CA ARG A 15 15.59 -0.66 -7.06
C ARG A 15 15.99 -0.16 -8.45
N LYS A 16 17.30 -0.07 -8.72
CA LYS A 16 17.79 0.37 -10.01
C LYS A 16 17.29 -0.55 -11.12
N ASP A 17 17.44 -1.85 -10.96
CA ASP A 17 17.03 -2.85 -11.95
C ASP A 17 15.50 -2.84 -12.14
N TYR A 18 14.75 -2.74 -11.04
CA TYR A 18 13.29 -2.63 -11.05
C TYR A 18 12.81 -1.41 -11.85
N LEU A 19 13.42 -0.24 -11.62
CA LEU A 19 13.09 0.99 -12.33
C LEU A 19 13.55 1.00 -13.79
N GLU A 20 14.68 0.39 -14.12
CA GLU A 20 15.13 0.22 -15.51
C GLU A 20 14.18 -0.68 -16.30
N ASN A 21 13.68 -1.76 -15.69
CA ASN A 21 12.66 -2.61 -16.30
C ASN A 21 11.37 -1.83 -16.56
N VAL A 22 10.85 -1.10 -15.57
CA VAL A 22 9.67 -0.23 -15.71
C VAL A 22 9.85 0.79 -16.83
N LYS A 23 11.01 1.45 -16.92
CA LYS A 23 11.31 2.42 -17.99
C LYS A 23 11.33 1.76 -19.37
N THR A 24 11.91 0.56 -19.48
CA THR A 24 12.00 -0.19 -20.72
C THR A 24 10.62 -0.62 -21.21
N GLN A 25 9.80 -1.16 -20.32
CA GLN A 25 8.42 -1.58 -20.64
C GLN A 25 7.54 -0.37 -20.99
N ALA A 26 7.62 0.72 -20.23
CA ALA A 26 6.87 1.95 -20.52
C ALA A 26 7.18 2.47 -21.94
N ALA A 27 8.46 2.45 -22.34
CA ALA A 27 8.87 2.86 -23.68
C ALA A 27 8.38 1.91 -24.78
N ALA A 28 8.32 0.60 -24.51
CA ALA A 28 7.81 -0.40 -25.45
C ALA A 28 6.30 -0.27 -25.68
N ASP A 29 5.54 0.00 -24.62
CA ASP A 29 4.08 0.05 -24.64
C ASP A 29 3.52 1.45 -24.97
N GLY A 30 4.39 2.47 -25.00
CA GLY A 30 3.98 3.86 -25.23
C GLY A 30 3.24 4.47 -24.03
N GLU A 31 3.42 3.91 -22.84
CA GLU A 31 2.77 4.30 -21.60
C GLU A 31 3.65 5.20 -20.74
N SER A 32 3.04 5.91 -19.79
CA SER A 32 3.81 6.68 -18.83
C SER A 32 4.56 5.76 -17.86
N THR A 33 5.76 6.14 -17.43
CA THR A 33 6.54 5.38 -16.43
C THR A 33 5.78 5.21 -15.12
N THR A 34 4.99 6.21 -14.71
CA THR A 34 4.12 6.10 -13.53
C THR A 34 3.05 5.03 -13.73
N THR A 35 2.34 5.02 -14.88
CA THR A 35 1.32 4.00 -15.19
C THR A 35 1.93 2.60 -15.21
N MET A 36 3.09 2.47 -15.83
CA MET A 36 3.82 1.20 -15.91
C MET A 36 4.26 0.75 -14.52
N PHE A 37 4.80 1.64 -13.69
CA PHE A 37 5.14 1.33 -12.31
C PHE A 37 3.92 0.87 -11.50
N THR A 38 2.79 1.58 -11.61
CA THR A 38 1.53 1.18 -10.96
C THR A 38 1.15 -0.24 -11.35
N THR A 39 1.11 -0.54 -12.65
CA THR A 39 0.71 -1.86 -13.16
C THR A 39 1.70 -2.95 -12.78
N THR A 40 3.01 -2.66 -12.82
CA THR A 40 4.07 -3.60 -12.42
C THR A 40 3.91 -4.00 -10.95
N VAL A 41 3.78 -3.01 -10.05
CA VAL A 41 3.61 -3.30 -8.62
C VAL A 41 2.29 -4.02 -8.37
N LEU A 42 1.19 -3.67 -9.05
CA LEU A 42 -0.09 -4.37 -8.88
C LEU A 42 -0.03 -5.84 -9.32
N ASN A 43 0.71 -6.15 -10.39
CA ASN A 43 0.98 -7.53 -10.78
C ASN A 43 1.80 -8.26 -9.72
N ASP A 44 2.83 -7.61 -9.14
CA ASP A 44 3.57 -8.19 -8.02
C ASP A 44 2.62 -8.50 -6.83
N LEU A 45 1.66 -7.61 -6.54
CA LEU A 45 0.67 -7.84 -5.47
C LEU A 45 -0.29 -8.99 -5.79
N LEU A 46 -0.63 -9.22 -7.05
CA LEU A 46 -1.39 -10.41 -7.47
C LEU A 46 -0.58 -11.68 -7.25
N ASP A 47 0.67 -11.71 -7.70
CA ASP A 47 1.55 -12.87 -7.57
C ASP A 47 1.78 -13.24 -6.09
N LEU A 48 1.81 -12.22 -5.22
CA LEU A 48 1.90 -12.37 -3.77
C LEU A 48 0.57 -12.70 -3.08
N ASN A 49 -0.55 -12.78 -3.83
CA ASN A 49 -1.91 -12.95 -3.30
C ASN A 49 -2.32 -11.91 -2.27
N VAL A 50 -1.75 -10.70 -2.34
CA VAL A 50 -2.14 -9.54 -1.52
C VAL A 50 -3.49 -9.00 -2.01
N ILE A 51 -3.73 -9.13 -3.30
CA ILE A 51 -4.99 -8.87 -3.99
C ILE A 51 -5.32 -10.03 -4.93
N THR A 52 -6.59 -10.14 -5.32
CA THR A 52 -7.09 -11.22 -6.19
C THR A 52 -7.28 -10.80 -7.64
N ASP A 53 -7.49 -9.50 -7.88
CA ASP A 53 -7.62 -8.87 -9.20
C ASP A 53 -7.31 -7.36 -9.04
N PHE A 54 -7.18 -6.62 -10.14
CA PHE A 54 -7.20 -5.16 -10.10
C PHE A 54 -7.70 -4.55 -11.42
N ASN A 55 -8.15 -3.30 -11.33
CA ASN A 55 -8.55 -2.49 -12.48
C ASN A 55 -7.84 -1.14 -12.42
N ASN A 56 -7.13 -0.80 -13.48
CA ASN A 56 -6.52 0.53 -13.66
C ASN A 56 -7.63 1.58 -13.85
N CYS A 57 -7.60 2.65 -13.05
CA CYS A 57 -8.67 3.65 -13.04
C CYS A 57 -8.18 5.07 -12.75
N TYR A 58 -7.09 5.50 -13.40
CA TYR A 58 -6.51 6.82 -13.17
C TYR A 58 -7.54 7.96 -13.19
N ALA A 59 -7.65 8.63 -12.06
CA ALA A 59 -8.50 9.79 -11.90
C ALA A 59 -7.92 10.77 -10.88
N VAL A 60 -7.95 12.05 -11.25
CA VAL A 60 -7.61 13.18 -10.39
C VAL A 60 -8.70 14.23 -10.48
N GLY A 61 -8.90 14.98 -9.40
CA GLY A 61 -9.85 16.07 -9.38
C GLY A 61 -10.01 16.68 -8.01
N LYS A 62 -11.16 17.35 -7.82
CA LYS A 62 -11.52 17.97 -6.54
C LYS A 62 -12.88 17.48 -6.07
N TYR A 63 -12.95 17.14 -4.79
CA TYR A 63 -14.20 16.95 -4.07
C TYR A 63 -14.26 18.01 -2.96
N LEU A 64 -15.30 18.83 -2.99
CA LEU A 64 -15.40 20.06 -2.20
C LEU A 64 -14.14 20.94 -2.41
N ARG A 65 -13.33 21.13 -1.36
CA ARG A 65 -12.07 21.90 -1.41
C ARG A 65 -10.82 21.01 -1.38
N LYS A 66 -10.98 19.69 -1.32
CA LYS A 66 -9.89 18.72 -1.22
C LYS A 66 -9.57 18.13 -2.60
N ASN A 67 -8.29 17.91 -2.87
CA ASN A 67 -7.87 17.19 -4.07
C ASN A 67 -8.03 15.68 -3.82
N TYR A 68 -8.43 14.95 -4.85
CA TYR A 68 -8.44 13.50 -4.83
C TYR A 68 -7.59 12.93 -5.96
N ARG A 69 -7.12 11.70 -5.76
CA ARG A 69 -6.47 10.88 -6.78
C ARG A 69 -6.70 9.41 -6.46
N VAL A 70 -6.99 8.62 -7.47
CA VAL A 70 -6.98 7.15 -7.44
C VAL A 70 -6.35 6.66 -8.74
N ASP A 71 -5.47 5.67 -8.66
CA ASP A 71 -4.75 5.14 -9.82
C ASP A 71 -5.29 3.76 -10.24
N ALA A 72 -5.73 2.95 -9.28
CA ALA A 72 -6.36 1.65 -9.51
C ALA A 72 -7.28 1.27 -8.34
N TYR A 73 -8.05 0.20 -8.53
CA TYR A 73 -8.83 -0.43 -7.46
C TYR A 73 -8.86 -1.96 -7.60
N ALA A 74 -9.19 -2.64 -6.51
CA ALA A 74 -9.44 -4.07 -6.48
C ALA A 74 -10.59 -4.38 -5.53
N TYR A 75 -11.52 -5.22 -5.96
CA TYR A 75 -12.57 -5.74 -5.10
C TYR A 75 -12.36 -7.23 -4.86
N ASP A 76 -12.35 -7.63 -3.60
CA ASP A 76 -12.23 -9.02 -3.20
C ASP A 76 -13.61 -9.54 -2.77
N ASP A 77 -14.19 -10.43 -3.57
CA ASP A 77 -15.51 -11.02 -3.30
C ASP A 77 -15.50 -11.99 -2.10
N TYR A 78 -14.32 -12.48 -1.66
CA TYR A 78 -14.20 -13.44 -0.58
C TYR A 78 -14.24 -12.76 0.80
N ASP A 79 -13.49 -11.67 0.97
CA ASP A 79 -13.44 -10.91 2.23
C ASP A 79 -14.28 -9.62 2.21
N TYR A 80 -14.89 -9.31 1.05
CA TYR A 80 -15.68 -8.11 0.78
C TYR A 80 -14.89 -6.81 1.02
N SER A 81 -13.58 -6.82 0.75
CA SER A 81 -12.73 -5.63 0.85
C SER A 81 -12.63 -4.88 -0.47
N MET A 82 -12.64 -3.54 -0.37
CA MET A 82 -12.40 -2.64 -1.49
C MET A 82 -11.04 -1.97 -1.32
N SER A 83 -10.12 -2.27 -2.22
CA SER A 83 -8.77 -1.72 -2.21
C SER A 83 -8.67 -0.55 -3.17
N LEU A 84 -8.14 0.58 -2.72
CA LEU A 84 -7.86 1.76 -3.55
C LEU A 84 -6.37 2.06 -3.54
N PHE A 85 -5.82 2.32 -4.72
CA PHE A 85 -4.37 2.49 -4.91
C PHE A 85 -4.03 3.91 -5.33
N ILE A 86 -2.95 4.44 -4.76
CA ILE A 86 -2.31 5.68 -5.21
C ILE A 86 -0.81 5.44 -5.39
N THR A 87 -0.28 5.87 -6.53
CA THR A 87 1.13 5.71 -6.90
C THR A 87 1.89 7.01 -6.73
N ASP A 88 2.96 6.91 -5.95
CA ASP A 88 3.94 7.95 -5.68
C ASP A 88 5.29 7.52 -6.26
N TYR A 89 5.49 7.87 -7.53
CA TYR A 89 6.64 7.49 -8.33
C TYR A 89 7.55 8.70 -8.55
N SER A 90 8.81 8.62 -8.09
CA SER A 90 9.85 9.61 -8.32
C SER A 90 10.65 9.32 -9.59
N GLY A 91 11.03 8.05 -9.81
CA GLY A 91 11.92 7.66 -10.91
C GLY A 91 13.35 8.19 -10.80
N GLU A 92 13.67 8.89 -9.70
CA GLU A 92 14.96 9.53 -9.43
C GLU A 92 16.06 8.48 -9.21
N GLU A 93 17.30 8.83 -9.55
CA GLU A 93 18.46 7.93 -9.38
C GLU A 93 18.68 7.57 -7.91
N ASN A 94 18.65 8.59 -7.04
CA ASN A 94 18.84 8.41 -5.59
C ASN A 94 17.51 8.11 -4.91
N ILE A 95 17.50 7.06 -4.08
CA ILE A 95 16.31 6.72 -3.29
C ILE A 95 16.04 7.81 -2.25
N ALA A 96 14.83 8.37 -2.29
CA ALA A 96 14.34 9.32 -1.31
C ALA A 96 13.48 8.62 -0.25
N LYS A 97 13.25 9.30 0.88
CA LYS A 97 12.36 8.82 1.94
C LYS A 97 10.94 9.36 1.78
N VAL A 98 9.93 8.52 2.04
CA VAL A 98 8.52 8.92 2.26
C VAL A 98 8.34 9.24 3.73
N THR A 99 7.97 10.49 4.04
CA THR A 99 7.67 10.89 5.42
C THR A 99 6.22 10.55 5.80
N LYS A 100 5.93 10.51 7.11
CA LYS A 100 4.56 10.34 7.60
C LYS A 100 3.59 11.41 7.05
N THR A 101 4.09 12.63 6.85
CA THR A 101 3.31 13.73 6.25
C THR A 101 3.00 13.46 4.78
N ASP A 102 3.98 13.00 4.00
CA ASP A 102 3.77 12.67 2.59
C ASP A 102 2.72 11.56 2.43
N ALA A 103 2.87 10.48 3.20
CA ALA A 103 1.94 9.37 3.19
C ALA A 103 0.53 9.80 3.60
N LYS A 104 0.39 10.63 4.64
CA LYS A 104 -0.91 11.19 5.05
C LYS A 104 -1.57 11.98 3.92
N VAL A 105 -0.82 12.82 3.20
CA VAL A 105 -1.36 13.58 2.05
C VAL A 105 -1.86 12.65 0.94
N LEU A 106 -1.19 11.53 0.70
CA LEU A 106 -1.60 10.54 -0.30
C LEU A 106 -2.87 9.78 0.15
N PHE A 107 -2.93 9.35 1.40
CA PHE A 107 -4.12 8.72 1.96
C PHE A 107 -5.33 9.67 2.02
N ASP A 108 -5.12 10.94 2.37
CA ASP A 108 -6.18 11.96 2.37
C ASP A 108 -6.77 12.17 0.96
N LYS A 109 -5.99 11.98 -0.10
CA LYS A 109 -6.48 12.02 -1.50
C LYS A 109 -7.37 10.83 -1.82
N LEU A 110 -6.99 9.62 -1.39
CA LEU A 110 -7.82 8.42 -1.54
C LEU A 110 -9.12 8.57 -0.72
N TYR A 111 -9.02 9.06 0.51
CA TYR A 111 -10.18 9.33 1.36
C TYR A 111 -11.11 10.34 0.70
N SER A 112 -10.58 11.45 0.16
CA SER A 112 -11.37 12.47 -0.53
C SER A 112 -12.06 11.92 -1.79
N PHE A 113 -11.45 10.96 -2.49
CA PHE A 113 -12.10 10.24 -3.59
C PHE A 113 -13.27 9.40 -3.07
N LEU A 114 -13.01 8.55 -2.07
CA LEU A 114 -14.00 7.63 -1.52
C LEU A 114 -15.21 8.37 -0.92
N GLU A 115 -14.97 9.44 -0.17
CA GLU A 115 -16.00 10.32 0.40
C GLU A 115 -16.86 10.94 -0.73
N GLY A 116 -16.23 11.43 -1.79
CA GLY A 116 -16.93 11.97 -2.95
C GLY A 116 -17.71 10.93 -3.75
N ALA A 117 -17.22 9.69 -3.81
CA ALA A 117 -17.84 8.59 -4.53
C ALA A 117 -19.09 8.06 -3.80
N VAL A 118 -19.01 7.86 -2.48
CA VAL A 118 -20.06 7.20 -1.68
C VAL A 118 -21.06 8.20 -1.09
N GLN A 119 -20.61 9.37 -0.64
CA GLN A 119 -21.49 10.37 0.00
C GLN A 119 -21.77 11.58 -0.90
N GLY A 120 -20.98 11.76 -1.95
CA GLY A 120 -21.02 12.92 -2.81
C GLY A 120 -21.78 12.71 -4.11
N ASN A 121 -21.50 13.59 -5.07
CA ASN A 121 -22.01 13.53 -6.43
C ASN A 121 -20.89 13.33 -7.45
N LEU A 122 -19.84 12.58 -7.08
CA LEU A 122 -18.70 12.40 -7.96
C LEU A 122 -19.11 11.67 -9.25
N LEU A 123 -20.02 10.70 -9.17
CA LEU A 123 -20.53 9.96 -10.33
C LEU A 123 -21.09 10.90 -11.42
N SER A 124 -21.86 11.92 -11.05
CA SER A 124 -22.46 12.86 -12.01
C SER A 124 -21.45 13.82 -12.67
N LYS A 125 -20.19 13.80 -12.21
CA LYS A 125 -19.09 14.65 -12.71
C LYS A 125 -18.07 13.86 -13.51
N ILE A 126 -18.23 12.54 -13.61
CA ILE A 126 -17.33 11.65 -14.34
C ILE A 126 -18.02 11.17 -15.61
N GLU A 127 -17.31 11.24 -16.73
CA GLU A 127 -17.76 10.69 -18.00
C GLU A 127 -17.84 9.16 -17.93
N ILE A 128 -18.94 8.57 -18.41
CA ILE A 128 -19.22 7.13 -18.36
C ILE A 128 -18.13 6.29 -19.06
N SER A 129 -17.46 6.85 -20.08
CA SER A 129 -16.38 6.17 -20.81
C SER A 129 -15.08 6.02 -20.02
N ARG A 130 -14.95 6.66 -18.85
CA ARG A 130 -13.73 6.61 -18.06
C ARG A 130 -13.76 5.41 -17.11
N PRO A 131 -12.68 4.62 -16.98
CA PRO A 131 -12.64 3.43 -16.11
C PRO A 131 -12.98 3.70 -14.63
N VAL A 132 -12.72 4.91 -14.14
CA VAL A 132 -13.08 5.32 -12.76
C VAL A 132 -14.60 5.40 -12.55
N TYR A 133 -15.40 5.53 -13.63
CA TYR A 133 -16.86 5.46 -13.53
C TYR A 133 -17.29 4.11 -12.96
N ASP A 134 -16.71 3.01 -13.45
CA ASP A 134 -17.02 1.65 -12.99
C ASP A 134 -16.68 1.48 -11.50
N LEU A 135 -15.58 2.08 -11.02
CA LEU A 135 -15.26 2.09 -9.59
C LEU A 135 -16.34 2.80 -8.77
N ILE A 136 -16.77 3.99 -9.19
CA ILE A 136 -17.79 4.73 -8.43
C ILE A 136 -19.14 4.00 -8.48
N ASP A 137 -19.50 3.43 -9.63
CA ASP A 137 -20.71 2.62 -9.76
C ASP A 137 -20.66 1.37 -8.87
N GLN A 138 -19.50 0.69 -8.80
CA GLN A 138 -19.29 -0.42 -7.87
C GLN A 138 -19.38 0.01 -6.41
N LEU A 139 -18.79 1.14 -6.03
CA LEU A 139 -18.87 1.66 -4.67
C LEU A 139 -20.33 1.97 -4.25
N ASN A 140 -21.13 2.53 -5.17
CA ASN A 140 -22.54 2.84 -4.92
C ASN A 140 -23.43 1.59 -4.91
N SER A 141 -23.22 0.66 -5.85
CA SER A 141 -24.01 -0.58 -5.93
C SER A 141 -23.68 -1.57 -4.81
N LYS A 142 -22.44 -1.54 -4.29
CA LYS A 142 -21.95 -2.42 -3.22
C LYS A 142 -21.85 -1.74 -1.86
N GLU A 143 -22.48 -0.59 -1.65
CA GLU A 143 -22.37 0.21 -0.40
C GLU A 143 -22.64 -0.64 0.86
N TYR A 144 -23.60 -1.57 0.80
CA TYR A 144 -23.94 -2.46 1.91
C TYR A 144 -23.17 -3.79 1.93
N THR A 145 -22.32 -4.04 0.92
CA THR A 145 -21.56 -5.29 0.79
C THR A 145 -20.12 -5.11 1.22
N VAL A 146 -19.50 -3.96 0.92
CA VAL A 146 -18.12 -3.68 1.33
C VAL A 146 -18.03 -3.66 2.86
N ARG A 147 -17.16 -4.49 3.43
CA ARG A 147 -16.96 -4.60 4.89
C ARG A 147 -15.69 -3.92 5.38
N LYS A 148 -14.79 -3.59 4.45
CA LYS A 148 -13.48 -3.00 4.74
C LYS A 148 -12.94 -2.26 3.53
N PHE A 149 -12.35 -1.10 3.77
CA PHE A 149 -11.53 -0.43 2.77
C PHE A 149 -10.05 -0.66 3.06
N ARG A 150 -9.26 -0.85 1.99
CA ARG A 150 -7.80 -0.97 2.08
C ARG A 150 -7.17 0.11 1.19
N PHE A 151 -6.50 1.08 1.77
CA PHE A 151 -5.77 2.10 1.00
C PHE A 151 -4.32 1.68 0.85
N PHE A 152 -3.82 1.75 -0.38
CA PHE A 152 -2.46 1.37 -0.72
C PHE A 152 -1.72 2.55 -1.33
N ILE A 153 -0.57 2.88 -0.76
CA ILE A 153 0.45 3.71 -1.42
C ILE A 153 1.46 2.78 -2.07
N LEU A 154 1.67 2.93 -3.37
CA LEU A 154 2.72 2.26 -4.13
C LEU A 154 3.83 3.27 -4.41
N THR A 155 5.06 3.00 -4.01
CA THR A 155 6.15 3.97 -4.16
C THR A 155 7.50 3.34 -4.49
N ASP A 156 8.27 4.02 -5.34
CA ASP A 156 9.66 3.68 -5.63
C ASP A 156 10.63 4.25 -4.58
N ARG A 157 10.11 4.90 -3.54
CA ARG A 157 10.87 5.47 -2.43
C ARG A 157 10.94 4.46 -1.27
N GLU A 158 11.64 4.83 -0.20
CA GLU A 158 11.68 4.06 1.04
C GLU A 158 10.89 4.79 2.14
N ILE A 159 10.15 4.08 2.99
CA ILE A 159 9.49 4.74 4.13
C ILE A 159 10.51 5.23 5.16
N SER A 160 10.21 6.35 5.81
CA SER A 160 10.98 6.78 6.99
C SER A 160 10.65 5.91 8.19
N ASP A 161 11.65 5.60 9.01
CA ASP A 161 11.54 4.78 10.24
C ASP A 161 10.53 5.34 11.26
N LYS A 162 10.11 6.60 11.10
CA LYS A 162 9.09 7.28 11.92
C LYS A 162 7.64 6.90 11.56
N ILE A 163 7.44 6.14 10.49
CA ILE A 163 6.12 5.60 10.13
C ILE A 163 5.95 4.27 10.87
N SER A 164 5.41 4.33 12.08
CA SER A 164 5.09 3.14 12.89
C SER A 164 3.66 2.64 12.64
N SER A 165 2.72 3.56 12.46
CA SER A 165 1.32 3.27 12.17
C SER A 165 0.57 4.54 11.74
N PHE A 166 -0.56 4.34 11.06
CA PHE A 166 -1.58 5.36 10.83
C PHE A 166 -2.80 5.02 11.68
N ASP A 167 -3.42 6.03 12.27
CA ASP A 167 -4.66 5.84 13.02
C ASP A 167 -5.73 5.30 12.08
N TYR A 168 -6.44 4.25 12.50
CA TYR A 168 -7.56 3.69 11.75
C TYR A 168 -8.61 4.79 11.50
N GLY A 169 -8.96 4.96 10.23
CA GLY A 169 -10.10 5.79 9.83
C GLY A 169 -11.31 4.91 9.56
N ASP A 170 -12.48 5.53 9.47
CA ASP A 170 -13.68 4.88 8.97
C ASP A 170 -14.43 5.82 8.02
N ILE A 171 -15.28 5.23 7.18
CA ILE A 171 -16.31 5.96 6.46
C ILE A 171 -17.63 5.20 6.60
N ASN A 172 -18.67 5.89 7.05
CA ASN A 172 -19.98 5.28 7.35
C ASN A 172 -19.87 4.06 8.30
N GLY A 173 -18.89 4.04 9.22
CA GLY A 173 -18.65 2.91 10.11
C GLY A 173 -17.91 1.71 9.50
N ILE A 174 -17.43 1.82 8.25
CA ILE A 174 -16.58 0.82 7.59
C ILE A 174 -15.12 1.22 7.78
N ASN A 175 -14.33 0.34 8.39
CA ASN A 175 -12.92 0.59 8.69
C ASN A 175 -12.06 0.73 7.43
N ILE A 176 -11.05 1.60 7.52
CA ILE A 176 -10.03 1.84 6.50
C ILE A 176 -8.67 1.36 7.03
N GLU A 177 -8.07 0.38 6.35
CA GLU A 177 -6.69 -0.06 6.56
C GLU A 177 -5.74 0.72 5.65
N TYR A 178 -4.61 1.15 6.19
CA TYR A 178 -3.59 1.89 5.45
C TYR A 178 -2.36 1.02 5.21
N ASN A 179 -1.98 0.88 3.95
CA ASN A 179 -0.89 0.01 3.50
C ASN A 179 0.09 0.82 2.65
N ILE A 180 1.38 0.61 2.87
CA ILE A 180 2.44 1.19 2.03
C ILE A 180 3.28 0.03 1.48
N TRP A 181 3.45 0.05 0.16
CA TRP A 181 4.38 -0.79 -0.59
C TRP A 181 5.49 0.09 -1.13
N ASP A 182 6.58 0.12 -0.37
CA ASP A 182 7.80 0.82 -0.70
C ASP A 182 8.86 -0.15 -1.24
N MET A 183 9.98 0.38 -1.71
CA MET A 183 11.03 -0.47 -2.31
C MET A 183 11.66 -1.42 -1.30
N THR A 184 11.73 -1.04 -0.02
CA THR A 184 12.27 -1.91 1.03
C THR A 184 11.39 -3.13 1.22
N ARG A 185 10.06 -2.95 1.28
CA ARG A 185 9.10 -4.05 1.38
C ARG A 185 9.10 -4.93 0.12
N LEU A 186 9.09 -4.33 -1.07
CA LEU A 186 9.14 -5.07 -2.33
C LEU A 186 10.43 -5.90 -2.43
N TYR A 187 11.58 -5.31 -2.11
CA TYR A 187 12.87 -6.02 -2.13
C TYR A 187 12.90 -7.18 -1.13
N ARG A 188 12.39 -6.97 0.09
CA ARG A 188 12.31 -8.04 1.11
C ARG A 188 11.47 -9.22 0.60
N VAL A 189 10.28 -8.95 0.10
CA VAL A 189 9.30 -9.99 -0.26
C VAL A 189 9.65 -10.67 -1.57
N LEU A 190 9.96 -9.90 -2.62
CA LEU A 190 10.20 -10.41 -3.97
C LEU A 190 11.67 -10.76 -4.22
N GLY A 191 12.59 -9.93 -3.70
CA GLY A 191 14.03 -10.10 -3.92
C GLY A 191 14.67 -11.12 -2.97
N GLN A 192 14.22 -11.19 -1.72
CA GLN A 192 14.80 -12.09 -0.71
C GLN A 192 13.93 -13.32 -0.41
N GLY A 193 12.70 -13.38 -0.94
CA GLY A 193 11.75 -14.45 -0.66
C GLY A 193 11.22 -14.43 0.79
N ASP A 194 11.42 -13.33 1.51
CA ASP A 194 10.97 -13.16 2.88
C ASP A 194 9.55 -12.59 2.88
N THR A 195 8.57 -13.50 2.83
CA THR A 195 7.14 -13.16 2.76
C THR A 195 6.55 -12.81 4.12
N GLN A 196 7.29 -12.92 5.23
CA GLN A 196 6.76 -12.61 6.56
C GLN A 196 6.99 -11.13 6.90
N GLU A 197 5.93 -10.44 7.33
CA GLU A 197 6.11 -9.14 7.96
C GLU A 197 6.62 -9.34 9.39
N HIS A 198 7.80 -8.78 9.67
CA HIS A 198 8.25 -8.64 11.05
C HIS A 198 7.32 -7.65 11.78
N VAL A 199 6.49 -8.18 12.67
CA VAL A 199 5.68 -7.36 13.57
C VAL A 199 6.51 -7.07 14.82
N GLU A 200 6.89 -5.82 15.01
CA GLU A 200 7.54 -5.35 16.23
C GLU A 200 6.50 -4.66 17.12
N ILE A 201 6.23 -5.25 18.29
CA ILE A 201 5.29 -4.71 19.27
C ILE A 201 6.08 -4.21 20.47
N ASP A 202 6.03 -2.90 20.71
CA ASP A 202 6.60 -2.32 21.92
C ASP A 202 5.64 -2.50 23.11
N PHE A 203 5.82 -3.59 23.87
CA PHE A 203 5.02 -3.86 25.05
C PHE A 203 5.27 -2.89 26.21
N CYS A 204 6.38 -2.15 26.20
CA CYS A 204 6.65 -1.10 27.19
C CYS A 204 5.71 0.09 27.02
N SER A 205 5.12 0.27 25.84
CA SER A 205 4.05 1.25 25.61
C SER A 205 2.72 0.85 26.27
N LEU A 206 2.51 -0.44 26.56
CA LEU A 206 1.26 -0.99 27.11
C LEU A 206 1.33 -1.22 28.63
N THR A 207 2.52 -1.45 29.17
CA THR A 207 2.75 -1.75 30.59
C THR A 207 4.10 -1.19 31.02
N GLU A 208 4.22 -0.65 32.25
CA GLU A 208 5.43 0.05 32.72
C GLU A 208 6.74 -0.76 32.60
N ASN A 209 6.67 -2.10 32.58
CA ASN A 209 7.83 -2.99 32.47
C ASN A 209 7.77 -3.97 31.29
N GLY A 210 6.87 -3.75 30.33
CA GLY A 210 6.58 -4.72 29.27
C GLY A 210 5.75 -5.92 29.75
N LEU A 211 5.38 -6.80 28.82
CA LEU A 211 4.67 -8.03 29.16
C LEU A 211 5.60 -8.98 29.94
N PRO A 212 5.20 -9.46 31.12
CA PRO A 212 5.98 -10.46 31.85
C PRO A 212 5.88 -11.81 31.13
N CYS A 213 6.98 -12.24 30.52
CA CYS A 213 7.03 -13.48 29.75
C CYS A 213 7.70 -14.61 30.56
N LEU A 214 7.08 -15.80 30.57
CA LEU A 214 7.68 -17.05 31.05
C LEU A 214 7.99 -17.95 29.86
N GLU A 215 9.12 -18.64 29.85
CA GLU A 215 9.44 -19.56 28.76
C GLU A 215 8.51 -20.78 28.78
N ALA A 216 7.81 -21.03 27.67
CA ALA A 216 6.70 -21.99 27.63
C ALA A 216 7.16 -23.45 27.46
N SER A 217 8.40 -23.72 27.01
CA SER A 217 8.94 -25.08 26.83
C SER A 217 10.42 -25.13 26.42
N ASP A 218 11.09 -26.26 26.70
CA ASP A 218 12.46 -26.61 26.25
C ASP A 218 12.61 -26.87 24.73
N VAL A 219 11.57 -26.67 23.92
CA VAL A 219 11.67 -26.80 22.45
C VAL A 219 12.23 -25.51 21.86
N SER A 220 13.42 -25.14 22.32
CA SER A 220 14.22 -24.09 21.70
C SER A 220 14.96 -24.73 20.52
N ASN A 221 14.48 -24.48 19.31
CA ASN A 221 15.31 -24.64 18.12
C ASN A 221 16.08 -23.33 17.92
N GLU A 222 17.27 -23.40 17.32
CA GLU A 222 18.10 -22.22 17.01
C GLU A 222 17.31 -21.25 16.10
N GLY A 223 16.58 -20.30 16.71
CA GLY A 223 15.82 -19.26 16.01
C GLY A 223 14.40 -19.02 16.51
N ILE A 224 13.80 -19.89 17.34
CA ILE A 224 12.44 -19.70 17.85
C ILE A 224 12.41 -19.91 19.37
N LYS A 225 11.91 -18.89 20.09
CA LYS A 225 11.61 -18.96 21.53
C LYS A 225 10.12 -18.80 21.75
N CYS A 226 9.52 -19.74 22.47
CA CYS A 226 8.11 -19.70 22.85
C CYS A 226 7.97 -19.11 24.25
N LEU A 227 7.15 -18.08 24.39
CA LEU A 227 6.92 -17.37 25.65
C LEU A 227 5.42 -17.40 25.99
N LEU A 228 5.12 -17.55 27.27
CA LEU A 228 3.80 -17.38 27.88
C LEU A 228 3.77 -15.96 28.48
N CYS A 229 2.89 -15.11 27.97
CA CYS A 229 2.68 -13.74 28.46
C CYS A 229 1.44 -13.65 29.36
#